data_AF-A0A4R5LNE3-F1
#
_entry.id   AF-A0A4R5LNE3-F1
#
_cell.length_a   1.000
_cell.length_b   1.000
_cell.length_c   1.000
_cell.angle_alpha   90.00
_cell.angle_beta   90.00
_cell.angle_gamma   90.00
#
_symmetry.space_group_name_H-M   'P 1'
#
loop_
_entity.id
_entity.type
_entity.pdbx_description
1 polymer ?
#
loop_
_entity_poly.entity_id
_entity_poly.type
_entity_poly.pdbx_seq_one_letter_code
_entity_poly.pdbx_strand_id
1 'polypeptide(L)'
;MKKNILIFPAGSEIGLEIHASLKHNKHFSTFAASSIPSHANCVFPDSEHILPHISDSGFIDGLNQLLTELEIDYIFPAHDEVILALAKSSQRLAAELLCVPWEICQLTQYKANTYTALSEEAFVPRCYSQATEIDNYPVFRKPSRGQNSIGAHIVDDATHLQSIDKPFKDHVITEYLPGREYTVDCFSTRSGELLFCQPRERLRTKYGISMHSLTTSDHAQRISEIARKLVSRLGIFGGWFFQVREDKLGVPKLLEVAPRIAGTSVSARFGGVNLAALTIYDAMGIPVSVIKNDLNVEIERSIANRVVAREEFDSLVIDLDDTLITPDNRVCIKVLSLIYQYRETNRPVTLVSRHARDIRQTLDQHCLSSLLFDSIVHLQSGEPKSDHMPVKGRTLFVDDAFAERLEVSKSKENVVVIDVDAVDGFIDYRRGSI
;
A
#
# COMPACT_ATOMS: atom_id res chain seq x y z
N MET A 1 13.39 -12.14 -19.30
CA MET A 1 12.55 -12.92 -18.37
C MET A 1 12.04 -11.99 -17.30
N LYS A 2 10.80 -12.16 -16.81
CA LYS A 2 10.33 -11.40 -15.63
C LYS A 2 11.13 -11.84 -14.39
N LYS A 3 11.29 -10.94 -13.43
CA LYS A 3 11.90 -11.23 -12.13
C LYS A 3 10.81 -11.50 -11.10
N ASN A 4 10.98 -12.57 -10.33
CA ASN A 4 10.05 -12.99 -9.29
C ASN A 4 10.42 -12.34 -7.96
N ILE A 5 9.48 -11.59 -7.38
CA ILE A 5 9.68 -10.76 -6.19
C ILE A 5 8.79 -11.28 -5.07
N LEU A 6 9.38 -11.83 -4.01
CA LEU A 6 8.64 -12.22 -2.81
C LEU A 6 8.52 -11.02 -1.86
N ILE A 7 7.29 -10.62 -1.52
CA ILE A 7 7.01 -9.55 -0.55
C ILE A 7 6.71 -10.20 0.80
N PHE A 8 7.44 -9.81 1.85
CA PHE A 8 7.29 -10.39 3.19
C PHE A 8 7.46 -9.36 4.32
N PRO A 9 6.48 -9.17 5.22
CA PRO A 9 5.13 -9.72 5.18
C PRO A 9 4.28 -8.97 4.14
N ALA A 10 3.55 -9.71 3.31
CA ALA A 10 2.77 -9.14 2.21
C ALA A 10 1.57 -8.30 2.67
N GLY A 11 1.01 -8.64 3.84
CA GLY A 11 -0.18 -7.98 4.38
C GLY A 11 0.04 -6.66 5.12
N SER A 12 1.29 -6.23 5.31
CA SER A 12 1.56 -4.94 5.96
C SER A 12 1.21 -3.77 5.02
N GLU A 13 0.98 -2.58 5.56
CA GLU A 13 0.79 -1.37 4.74
C GLU A 13 1.95 -1.14 3.75
N ILE A 14 3.17 -1.51 4.15
CA ILE A 14 4.34 -1.42 3.30
C ILE A 14 4.27 -2.49 2.20
N GLY A 15 3.89 -3.73 2.54
CA GLY A 15 3.79 -4.84 1.61
C GLY A 15 2.71 -4.61 0.55
N LEU A 16 1.57 -4.06 0.97
CA LEU A 16 0.47 -3.67 0.08
C LEU A 16 0.88 -2.54 -0.88
N GLU A 17 1.62 -1.53 -0.43
CA GLU A 17 2.12 -0.47 -1.34
C GLU A 17 3.20 -1.00 -2.28
N ILE A 18 4.11 -1.86 -1.82
CA ILE A 18 5.10 -2.51 -2.70
C ILE A 18 4.36 -3.28 -3.79
N HIS A 19 3.39 -4.12 -3.44
CA HIS A 19 2.56 -4.86 -4.41
C HIS A 19 1.85 -3.93 -5.38
N ALA A 20 1.15 -2.92 -4.87
CA ALA A 20 0.43 -1.94 -5.69
C ALA A 20 1.34 -1.21 -6.69
N SER A 21 2.59 -0.97 -6.32
CA SER A 21 3.59 -0.33 -7.18
C SER A 21 4.19 -1.26 -8.23
N LEU A 22 4.17 -2.58 -8.03
CA LEU A 22 4.85 -3.55 -8.89
C LEU A 22 3.90 -4.41 -9.74
N LYS A 23 2.66 -4.61 -9.31
CA LYS A 23 1.71 -5.58 -9.91
C LYS A 23 1.45 -5.42 -11.41
N HIS A 24 1.69 -4.24 -11.96
CA HIS A 24 1.49 -3.94 -13.37
C HIS A 24 2.79 -3.73 -14.15
N ASN A 25 3.93 -3.91 -13.48
CA ASN A 25 5.22 -3.81 -14.12
C ASN A 25 5.46 -5.06 -14.99
N LYS A 26 5.70 -4.85 -16.29
CA LYS A 26 5.97 -5.93 -17.25
C LYS A 26 7.24 -6.74 -16.99
N HIS A 27 8.13 -6.26 -16.13
CA HIS A 27 9.40 -6.90 -15.77
C HIS A 27 9.33 -7.68 -14.46
N PHE A 28 8.27 -7.53 -13.66
CA PHE A 28 8.18 -8.11 -12.33
C PHE A 28 6.93 -8.97 -12.16
N SER A 29 7.05 -10.02 -11.34
CA SER A 29 5.96 -10.84 -10.84
C SER A 29 6.04 -10.83 -9.32
N THR A 30 4.93 -10.56 -8.63
CA THR A 30 4.88 -10.40 -7.17
C THR A 30 4.27 -11.61 -6.50
N PHE A 31 4.93 -12.14 -5.47
CA PHE A 31 4.47 -13.24 -4.64
C PHE A 31 4.28 -12.78 -3.20
N ALA A 32 3.25 -13.30 -2.53
CA ALA A 32 2.92 -12.92 -1.15
C ALA A 32 3.33 -14.00 -0.16
N ALA A 33 4.02 -13.61 0.91
CA ALA A 33 4.17 -14.44 2.09
C ALA A 33 3.93 -13.64 3.39
N SER A 34 3.43 -14.31 4.42
CA SER A 34 3.29 -13.77 5.78
C SER A 34 3.39 -14.88 6.82
N SER A 35 3.58 -14.54 8.10
CA SER A 35 3.52 -15.53 9.19
C SER A 35 2.10 -15.83 9.69
N ILE A 36 1.13 -14.98 9.32
CA ILE A 36 -0.30 -15.16 9.60
C ILE A 36 -1.10 -14.76 8.36
N PRO A 37 -2.28 -15.37 8.12
CA PRO A 37 -3.15 -14.96 7.02
C PRO A 37 -3.51 -13.47 7.11
N SER A 38 -3.47 -12.79 5.97
CA SER A 38 -3.62 -11.34 5.91
C SER A 38 -4.48 -10.87 4.73
N HIS A 39 -4.59 -9.54 4.60
CA HIS A 39 -5.25 -8.89 3.46
C HIS A 39 -4.60 -9.21 2.11
N ALA A 40 -3.36 -9.71 2.10
CA ALA A 40 -2.66 -10.11 0.87
C ALA A 40 -3.48 -11.09 0.02
N ASN A 41 -4.21 -12.02 0.66
CA ASN A 41 -5.09 -12.98 -0.03
C ASN A 41 -6.20 -12.36 -0.90
N CYS A 42 -6.50 -11.07 -0.72
CA CYS A 42 -7.54 -10.36 -1.46
C CYS A 42 -7.01 -9.50 -2.61
N VAL A 43 -5.69 -9.31 -2.71
CA VAL A 43 -5.06 -8.37 -3.64
C VAL A 43 -3.95 -8.98 -4.48
N PHE A 44 -3.32 -10.07 -4.02
CA PHE A 44 -2.34 -10.80 -4.81
C PHE A 44 -3.03 -11.78 -5.77
N PRO A 45 -2.51 -11.97 -7.00
CA PRO A 45 -3.04 -12.97 -7.94
C PRO A 45 -3.07 -14.38 -7.37
N ASP A 46 -1.95 -14.78 -6.77
CA ASP A 46 -1.78 -16.07 -6.12
C ASP A 46 -2.13 -15.98 -4.63
N SER A 47 -2.46 -17.12 -4.04
CA SER A 47 -2.70 -17.22 -2.59
C SER A 47 -1.45 -16.85 -1.79
N GLU A 48 -1.66 -16.24 -0.63
CA GLU A 48 -0.58 -15.92 0.29
C GLU A 48 0.04 -17.19 0.88
N HIS A 49 1.36 -17.30 0.84
CA HIS A 49 2.11 -18.38 1.47
C HIS A 49 2.31 -18.10 2.95
N ILE A 50 1.99 -19.08 3.81
CA ILE A 50 2.15 -18.94 5.26
C ILE A 50 3.47 -19.58 5.70
N LEU A 51 4.33 -18.77 6.31
CA LEU A 51 5.62 -19.18 6.86
C LEU A 51 5.59 -19.22 8.39
N PRO A 52 6.55 -19.90 9.05
CA PRO A 52 6.76 -19.76 10.49
C PRO A 52 6.96 -18.29 10.91
N HIS A 53 6.84 -18.00 12.20
CA HIS A 53 7.15 -16.66 12.70
C HIS A 53 8.66 -16.41 12.60
N ILE A 54 9.09 -15.15 12.39
CA ILE A 54 10.51 -14.81 12.24
C ILE A 54 11.40 -15.16 13.45
N SER A 55 10.78 -15.41 14.61
CA SER A 55 11.47 -15.86 15.82
C SER A 55 11.71 -17.37 15.86
N ASP A 56 11.04 -18.13 14.99
CA ASP A 56 11.04 -19.58 15.04
C ASP A 56 12.28 -20.13 14.33
N SER A 57 12.88 -21.18 14.89
CA SER A 57 14.12 -21.76 14.36
C SER A 57 13.99 -22.29 12.93
N GLY A 58 12.79 -22.74 12.54
CA GLY A 58 12.50 -23.26 11.19
C GLY A 58 12.16 -22.18 10.15
N PHE A 59 12.15 -20.90 10.51
CA PHE A 59 11.74 -19.82 9.60
C PHE A 59 12.61 -19.74 8.35
N ILE A 60 13.95 -19.72 8.50
CA ILE A 60 14.88 -19.58 7.36
C ILE A 60 14.78 -20.78 6.42
N ASP A 61 14.64 -21.98 6.96
CA ASP A 61 14.56 -23.20 6.15
C ASP A 61 13.25 -23.23 5.35
N GLY A 62 12.12 -22.90 6.00
CA GLY A 62 10.82 -22.77 5.32
C GLY A 62 10.80 -21.65 4.28
N LEU A 63 11.44 -20.52 4.56
CA LEU A 63 11.60 -19.43 3.60
C LEU A 63 12.41 -19.90 2.38
N ASN A 64 13.57 -20.53 2.57
CA ASN A 64 14.40 -21.01 1.47
C ASN A 64 13.73 -22.06 0.60
N GLN A 65 12.94 -22.95 1.21
CA GLN A 65 12.11 -23.88 0.46
C GLN A 65 11.16 -23.13 -0.47
N LEU A 66 10.40 -22.17 0.07
CA LEU A 66 9.48 -21.34 -0.71
C LEU A 66 10.18 -20.55 -1.83
N LEU A 67 11.33 -19.93 -1.52
CA LEU A 67 12.12 -19.17 -2.49
C LEU A 67 12.56 -20.04 -3.68
N THR A 68 12.94 -21.28 -3.41
CA THR A 68 13.37 -22.24 -4.44
C THR A 68 12.18 -22.74 -5.26
N GLU A 69 11.08 -23.10 -4.60
CA GLU A 69 9.86 -23.60 -5.25
C GLU A 69 9.23 -22.58 -6.20
N LEU A 70 9.25 -21.30 -5.85
CA LEU A 70 8.69 -20.21 -6.65
C LEU A 70 9.72 -19.52 -7.57
N GLU A 71 10.96 -20.01 -7.60
CA GLU A 71 12.07 -19.41 -8.35
C GLU A 71 12.21 -17.89 -8.07
N ILE A 72 12.20 -17.51 -6.79
CA ILE A 72 12.27 -16.11 -6.38
C ILE A 72 13.66 -15.54 -6.66
N ASP A 73 13.73 -14.42 -7.37
CA ASP A 73 14.97 -13.69 -7.59
C ASP A 73 15.29 -12.76 -6.42
N TYR A 74 14.26 -12.05 -5.92
CA TYR A 74 14.42 -11.00 -4.92
C TYR A 74 13.39 -11.09 -3.79
N ILE A 75 13.83 -10.82 -2.57
CA ILE A 75 12.98 -10.67 -1.39
C ILE A 75 12.84 -9.18 -1.08
N PHE A 76 11.60 -8.68 -1.04
CA PHE A 76 11.28 -7.31 -0.68
C PHE A 76 10.67 -7.28 0.74
N PRO A 77 11.48 -6.96 1.77
CA PRO A 77 11.01 -6.99 3.15
C PRO A 77 10.16 -5.75 3.47
N ALA A 78 9.04 -5.95 4.17
CA ALA A 78 7.98 -4.96 4.32
C ALA A 78 7.62 -4.67 5.79
N HIS A 79 8.56 -4.84 6.72
CA HIS A 79 8.39 -4.52 8.14
C HIS A 79 9.75 -4.40 8.84
N ASP A 80 9.96 -3.44 9.75
CA ASP A 80 11.30 -3.15 10.29
C ASP A 80 11.92 -4.34 11.06
N GLU A 81 11.13 -5.10 11.82
CA GLU A 81 11.65 -6.28 12.54
C GLU A 81 12.03 -7.42 11.59
N VAL A 82 11.29 -7.55 10.49
CA VAL A 82 11.53 -8.55 9.46
C VAL A 82 12.76 -8.19 8.65
N ILE A 83 12.93 -6.90 8.32
CA ILE A 83 14.12 -6.36 7.67
C ILE A 83 15.36 -6.71 8.49
N LEU A 84 15.37 -6.44 9.79
CA LEU A 84 16.51 -6.77 10.64
C LEU A 84 16.80 -8.28 10.68
N ALA A 85 15.76 -9.09 10.86
CA ALA A 85 15.89 -10.55 10.97
C ALA A 85 16.45 -11.17 9.67
N LEU A 86 15.93 -10.74 8.52
CA LEU A 86 16.39 -11.18 7.21
C LEU A 86 17.80 -10.67 6.89
N ALA A 87 18.09 -9.40 7.16
CA ALA A 87 19.42 -8.83 6.93
C ALA A 87 20.50 -9.61 7.70
N LYS A 88 20.22 -10.00 8.95
CA LYS A 88 21.11 -10.82 9.79
C LYS A 88 21.41 -12.19 9.19
N SER A 89 20.47 -12.73 8.41
CA SER A 89 20.57 -14.06 7.80
C SER A 89 20.78 -14.01 6.29
N SER A 90 21.11 -12.83 5.73
CA SER A 90 21.13 -12.57 4.28
C SER A 90 21.99 -13.57 3.49
N GLN A 91 23.16 -13.95 4.02
CA GLN A 91 24.05 -14.92 3.38
C GLN A 91 23.49 -16.36 3.30
N ARG A 92 22.44 -16.66 4.06
CA ARG A 92 21.78 -17.97 4.09
C ARG A 92 20.53 -18.03 3.20
N LEU A 93 20.12 -16.92 2.59
CA LEU A 93 18.91 -16.85 1.79
C LEU A 93 19.16 -17.34 0.36
N ALA A 94 18.20 -18.08 -0.20
CA ALA A 94 18.27 -18.61 -1.56
C ALA A 94 18.01 -17.55 -2.66
N ALA A 95 17.59 -16.35 -2.27
CA ALA A 95 17.30 -15.21 -3.15
C ALA A 95 17.93 -13.92 -2.61
N GLU A 96 18.13 -12.93 -3.46
CA GLU A 96 18.74 -11.66 -3.05
C GLU A 96 17.79 -10.85 -2.18
N LEU A 97 18.26 -10.40 -1.02
CA LEU A 97 17.49 -9.54 -0.13
C LEU A 97 17.65 -8.07 -0.53
N LEU A 98 16.53 -7.40 -0.83
CA LEU A 98 16.48 -5.97 -1.12
C LEU A 98 16.51 -5.16 0.18
N CYS A 99 17.66 -5.10 0.83
CA CYS A 99 17.88 -4.26 2.00
C CYS A 99 19.32 -3.76 2.10
N VAL A 100 19.53 -2.76 2.96
CA VAL A 100 20.87 -2.32 3.38
C VAL A 100 21.54 -3.38 4.26
N PRO A 101 22.88 -3.36 4.43
CA PRO A 101 23.58 -4.27 5.33
C PRO A 101 23.00 -4.28 6.76
N TRP A 102 23.15 -5.42 7.43
CA TRP A 102 22.56 -5.66 8.76
C TRP A 102 22.93 -4.59 9.78
N GLU A 103 24.17 -4.10 9.74
CA GLU A 103 24.68 -3.05 10.63
C GLU A 103 23.89 -1.76 10.49
N ILE A 104 23.47 -1.41 9.28
CA ILE A 104 22.68 -0.21 9.00
C ILE A 104 21.22 -0.41 9.43
N CYS A 105 20.65 -1.60 9.17
CA CYS A 105 19.33 -1.96 9.72
C CYS A 105 19.33 -1.87 11.25
N GLN A 106 20.37 -2.39 11.90
CA GLN A 106 20.50 -2.34 13.35
C GLN A 106 20.68 -0.92 13.86
N LEU A 107 21.51 -0.09 13.21
CA LEU A 107 21.72 1.30 13.59
C LEU A 107 20.42 2.11 13.52
N THR A 108 19.66 1.95 12.44
CA THR A 108 18.43 2.72 12.17
C THR A 108 17.20 2.22 12.94
N GLN A 109 17.20 0.97 13.41
CA GLN A 109 16.14 0.44 14.26
C GLN A 109 16.06 1.13 15.63
N TYR A 110 17.19 1.62 16.13
CA TYR A 110 17.27 2.27 17.44
C TYR A 110 17.52 3.77 17.26
N LYS A 111 16.57 4.57 17.74
CA LYS A 111 16.63 6.04 17.64
C LYS A 111 17.87 6.60 18.36
N ALA A 112 18.25 6.01 19.50
CA ALA A 112 19.46 6.38 20.22
C ALA A 112 20.72 6.22 19.36
N ASN A 113 20.88 5.04 18.73
CA ASN A 113 22.03 4.73 17.89
C ASN A 113 22.12 5.68 16.69
N THR A 114 20.98 5.98 16.07
CA THR A 114 20.89 6.93 14.95
C THR A 114 21.35 8.32 15.39
N TYR A 115 20.90 8.82 16.54
CA TYR A 115 21.32 10.11 17.07
C TYR A 115 22.78 10.16 17.48
N THR A 116 23.29 9.09 18.11
CA THR A 116 24.71 8.99 18.45
C THR A 116 25.59 9.04 17.20
N ALA A 117 25.24 8.26 16.16
CA ALA A 117 25.99 8.20 14.90
C ALA A 117 26.00 9.53 14.12
N LEU A 118 25.01 10.39 14.37
CA LEU A 118 24.80 11.66 13.68
C LEU A 118 24.98 12.87 14.63
N SER A 119 25.55 12.67 15.82
CA SER A 119 25.55 13.68 16.90
C SER A 119 26.23 15.01 16.54
N GLU A 120 27.12 15.01 15.55
CA GLU A 120 27.81 16.19 15.02
C GLU A 120 26.94 17.01 14.04
N GLU A 121 25.82 16.46 13.57
CA GLU A 121 25.00 17.07 12.54
C GLU A 121 23.95 18.01 13.16
N ALA A 122 23.87 19.25 12.67
CA ALA A 122 22.99 20.29 13.21
C ALA A 122 21.49 19.97 13.15
N PHE A 123 21.10 19.00 12.32
CA PHE A 123 19.70 18.54 12.21
C PHE A 123 19.33 17.49 13.27
N VAL A 124 20.26 16.98 14.08
CA VAL A 124 19.92 16.11 15.20
C VAL A 124 19.36 16.96 16.34
N PRO A 125 18.21 16.58 16.93
CA PRO A 125 17.67 17.30 18.09
C PRO A 125 18.60 17.14 19.29
N ARG A 126 18.63 18.15 20.18
CA ARG A 126 19.37 18.04 21.44
C ARG A 126 18.85 16.83 22.23
N CYS A 127 19.75 15.89 22.52
CA CYS A 127 19.46 14.68 23.30
C CYS A 127 19.99 14.85 24.73
N TYR A 128 19.29 14.27 25.70
CA TYR A 128 19.65 14.32 27.12
C TYR A 128 19.92 12.91 27.63
N SER A 129 21.09 12.70 28.23
CA SER A 129 21.51 11.40 28.77
C SER A 129 21.09 11.21 30.23
N GLN A 130 20.83 12.32 30.93
CA GLN A 130 20.45 12.35 32.34
C GLN A 130 19.54 13.55 32.63
N ALA A 131 18.71 13.44 33.68
CA ALA A 131 17.74 14.47 34.04
C ALA A 131 18.40 15.84 34.36
N THR A 132 19.62 15.83 34.88
CA THR A 132 20.40 17.03 35.26
C THR A 132 20.87 17.87 34.08
N GLU A 133 20.86 17.33 32.86
CA GLU A 133 21.22 18.05 31.63
C GLU A 133 20.06 18.85 31.02
N ILE A 134 18.85 18.71 31.58
CA ILE A 134 17.64 19.31 31.03
C ILE A 134 17.49 20.73 31.57
N ASP A 135 17.84 21.70 30.74
CA ASP A 135 17.77 23.12 31.08
C ASP A 135 16.38 23.72 30.85
N ASN A 136 15.58 23.11 29.96
CA ASN A 136 14.29 23.66 29.52
C ASN A 136 13.27 22.53 29.32
N TYR A 137 12.05 22.79 29.75
CA TYR A 137 10.89 21.95 29.53
C TYR A 137 9.84 22.68 28.65
N PRO A 138 8.93 21.96 27.97
CA PRO A 138 8.83 20.51 27.94
C PRO A 138 9.98 19.83 27.16
N VAL A 139 10.22 18.55 27.47
CA VAL A 139 11.06 17.64 26.68
C VAL A 139 10.20 16.53 26.08
N PHE A 140 10.74 15.81 25.08
CA PHE A 140 10.04 14.70 24.46
C PHE A 140 10.73 13.39 24.81
N ARG A 141 9.97 12.42 25.33
CA ARG A 141 10.47 11.10 25.73
C ARG A 141 9.86 10.02 24.84
N LYS A 142 10.69 9.15 24.28
CA LYS A 142 10.26 8.03 23.42
C LYS A 142 11.09 6.78 23.67
N PRO A 143 10.54 5.56 23.51
CA PRO A 143 11.34 4.34 23.55
C PRO A 143 12.47 4.38 22.52
N SER A 144 13.63 3.85 22.88
CA SER A 144 14.78 3.79 21.96
C SER A 144 14.50 2.87 20.77
N ARG A 145 13.80 1.77 21.03
CA ARG A 145 13.24 0.85 20.02
C ARG A 145 11.71 0.95 20.05
N GLY A 146 11.10 1.15 18.89
CA GLY A 146 9.65 1.16 18.77
C GLY A 146 9.13 1.84 17.51
N GLN A 147 7.87 1.55 17.20
CA GLN A 147 7.11 2.07 16.07
C GLN A 147 5.80 2.70 16.58
N ASN A 148 5.10 3.41 15.68
CA ASN A 148 3.71 3.86 15.90
C ASN A 148 3.51 4.79 17.11
N SER A 149 4.57 5.52 17.51
CA SER A 149 4.58 6.44 18.65
C SER A 149 4.15 5.81 20.00
N ILE A 150 4.16 4.48 20.12
CA ILE A 150 3.79 3.80 21.35
C ILE A 150 4.80 4.13 22.44
N GLY A 151 4.31 4.66 23.56
CA GLY A 151 5.15 5.08 24.70
C GLY A 151 5.85 6.43 24.53
N ALA A 152 5.63 7.13 23.41
CA ALA A 152 6.15 8.48 23.19
C ALA A 152 5.22 9.53 23.84
N HIS A 153 5.78 10.45 24.63
CA HIS A 153 5.01 11.49 25.32
C HIS A 153 5.86 12.73 25.61
N ILE A 154 5.14 13.83 25.81
CA ILE A 154 5.69 15.10 26.27
C ILE A 154 5.88 14.99 27.80
N VAL A 155 7.01 15.47 28.30
CA VAL A 155 7.31 15.59 29.72
C VAL A 155 7.42 17.07 30.05
N ASP A 156 6.46 17.57 30.81
CA ASP A 156 6.24 19.01 31.03
C ASP A 156 7.17 19.65 32.07
N ASP A 157 7.70 18.84 33.00
CA ASP A 157 8.61 19.32 34.05
C ASP A 157 9.43 18.17 34.66
N ALA A 158 10.36 18.53 35.56
CA ALA A 158 11.23 17.59 36.25
C ALA A 158 10.47 16.64 37.19
N THR A 159 9.34 17.05 37.75
CA THR A 159 8.52 16.21 38.64
C THR A 159 7.86 15.10 37.83
N HIS A 160 7.30 15.43 36.68
CA HIS A 160 6.76 14.45 35.72
C HIS A 160 7.88 13.50 35.26
N LEU A 161 9.08 13.99 34.97
CA LEU A 161 10.19 13.11 34.60
C LEU A 161 10.55 12.12 35.71
N GLN A 162 10.55 12.55 36.96
CA GLN A 162 10.85 11.72 38.14
C GLN A 162 9.75 10.68 38.43
N SER A 163 8.49 10.96 38.09
CA SER A 163 7.39 10.01 38.33
C SER A 163 7.36 8.84 37.36
N ILE A 164 8.17 8.87 36.29
CA ILE A 164 8.21 7.80 35.29
C ILE A 164 9.14 6.68 35.76
N ASP A 165 8.55 5.58 36.22
CA ASP A 165 9.26 4.38 36.68
C ASP A 165 9.76 3.51 35.51
N LYS A 166 10.63 4.08 34.65
CA LYS A 166 11.30 3.36 33.57
C LYS A 166 12.74 3.85 33.37
N PRO A 167 13.72 2.95 33.14
CA PRO A 167 15.11 3.33 32.97
C PRO A 167 15.33 4.31 31.82
N PHE A 168 16.17 5.33 32.05
CA PHE A 168 16.63 6.26 31.01
C PHE A 168 17.24 5.52 29.81
N LYS A 169 18.01 4.45 30.06
CA LYS A 169 18.72 3.66 29.02
C LYS A 169 17.79 3.03 27.97
N ASP A 170 16.53 2.80 28.28
CA ASP A 170 15.58 2.16 27.36
C ASP A 170 14.85 3.20 26.48
N HIS A 171 15.12 4.50 26.71
CA HIS A 171 14.43 5.63 26.10
C HIS A 171 15.41 6.65 25.56
N VAL A 172 14.91 7.50 24.68
CA VAL A 172 15.59 8.69 24.19
C VAL A 172 14.78 9.88 24.65
N ILE A 173 15.45 10.84 25.30
CA ILE A 173 14.86 12.11 25.69
C ILE A 173 15.51 13.19 24.84
N THR A 174 14.68 13.98 24.16
CA THR A 174 15.13 15.07 23.28
C THR A 174 14.48 16.39 23.67
N GLU A 175 14.98 17.49 23.13
CA GLU A 175 14.22 18.74 23.11
C GLU A 175 12.82 18.51 22.50
N TYR A 176 11.84 19.29 22.98
CA TYR A 176 10.52 19.29 22.40
C TYR A 176 10.50 20.07 21.07
N LEU A 177 9.95 19.46 20.03
CA LEU A 177 9.85 20.03 18.68
C LEU A 177 8.37 20.39 18.42
N PRO A 178 7.97 21.67 18.56
CA PRO A 178 6.56 22.04 18.55
C PRO A 178 5.94 22.18 17.15
N GLY A 179 6.77 22.37 16.11
CA GLY A 179 6.28 22.74 14.78
C GLY A 179 5.82 21.56 13.93
N ARG A 180 5.71 21.81 12.62
CA ARG A 180 5.16 20.87 11.63
C ARG A 180 6.05 19.63 11.47
N GLU A 181 5.41 18.50 11.21
CA GLU A 181 6.04 17.19 11.05
C GLU A 181 5.99 16.74 9.59
N TYR A 182 7.11 16.21 9.10
CA TYR A 182 7.27 15.79 7.73
C TYR A 182 7.78 14.35 7.64
N THR A 183 7.25 13.59 6.69
CA THR A 183 7.87 12.36 6.19
C THR A 183 8.51 12.65 4.84
N VAL A 184 9.76 12.23 4.66
CA VAL A 184 10.54 12.52 3.45
C VAL A 184 10.86 11.20 2.76
N ASP A 185 10.16 10.92 1.67
CA ASP A 185 10.40 9.74 0.84
C ASP A 185 11.63 9.98 -0.04
N CYS A 186 12.55 9.01 -0.07
CA CYS A 186 13.85 9.12 -0.72
C CYS A 186 14.18 7.88 -1.56
N PHE A 187 15.05 8.09 -2.56
CA PHE A 187 15.73 7.02 -3.27
C PHE A 187 17.21 7.37 -3.43
N SER A 188 18.08 6.45 -3.04
CA SER A 188 19.51 6.51 -3.34
C SER A 188 19.99 5.21 -3.98
N THR A 189 20.91 5.32 -4.93
CA THR A 189 21.53 4.16 -5.59
C THR A 189 22.52 3.47 -4.65
N ARG A 190 22.83 2.20 -4.90
CA ARG A 190 23.91 1.47 -4.22
C ARG A 190 25.28 2.14 -4.33
N SER A 191 25.48 2.99 -5.34
CA SER A 191 26.70 3.80 -5.52
C SER A 191 26.78 5.03 -4.59
N GLY A 192 25.72 5.33 -3.83
CA GLY A 192 25.66 6.45 -2.90
C GLY A 192 25.11 7.75 -3.49
N GLU A 193 24.48 7.72 -4.66
CA GLU A 193 23.84 8.89 -5.27
C GLU A 193 22.38 9.02 -4.81
N LEU A 194 22.01 10.20 -4.27
CA LEU A 194 20.62 10.54 -3.96
C LEU A 194 19.90 11.07 -5.21
N LEU A 195 18.96 10.28 -5.75
CA LEU A 195 18.21 10.63 -6.96
C LEU A 195 16.80 11.19 -6.68
N PHE A 196 16.21 10.88 -5.53
CA PHE A 196 14.89 11.36 -5.15
C PHE A 196 14.82 11.74 -3.69
N CYS A 197 14.14 12.85 -3.39
CA CYS A 197 13.86 13.35 -2.05
C CYS A 197 12.61 14.23 -2.12
N GLN A 198 11.51 13.80 -1.49
CA GLN A 198 10.25 14.53 -1.49
C GLN A 198 9.65 14.59 -0.08
N PRO A 199 9.58 15.77 0.55
CA PRO A 199 8.89 15.93 1.81
C PRO A 199 7.38 15.94 1.66
N ARG A 200 6.70 15.44 2.68
CA ARG A 200 5.26 15.50 2.85
C ARG A 200 4.93 15.90 4.26
N GLU A 201 4.11 16.93 4.40
CA GLU A 201 3.58 17.35 5.68
C GLU A 201 2.58 16.32 6.19
N ARG A 202 2.64 16.01 7.47
CA ARG A 202 1.73 15.08 8.15
C ARG A 202 0.64 15.89 8.86
N LEU A 203 -0.42 16.20 8.13
CA LEU A 203 -1.54 17.03 8.60
C LEU A 203 -2.36 16.35 9.69
N ARG A 204 -2.53 15.02 9.60
CA ARG A 204 -3.21 14.23 10.63
C ARG A 204 -2.52 12.89 10.83
N THR A 205 -2.28 12.55 12.10
CA THR A 205 -1.70 11.26 12.49
C THR A 205 -2.61 10.52 13.46
N LYS A 206 -2.70 9.19 13.32
CA LYS A 206 -3.40 8.30 14.26
C LYS A 206 -2.53 7.07 14.51
N TYR A 207 -2.27 6.73 15.77
CA TYR A 207 -1.36 5.64 16.16
C TYR A 207 0.02 5.69 15.45
N GLY A 208 0.60 6.89 15.34
CA GLY A 208 1.89 7.12 14.65
C GLY A 208 1.85 6.97 13.12
N ILE A 209 0.70 6.61 12.55
CA ILE A 209 0.48 6.48 11.11
C ILE A 209 -0.08 7.82 10.59
N SER A 210 0.48 8.35 9.50
CA SER A 210 -0.13 9.51 8.84
C SER A 210 -1.39 9.06 8.11
N MET A 211 -2.52 9.65 8.52
CA MET A 211 -3.83 9.44 7.90
C MET A 211 -4.08 10.48 6.82
N HIS A 212 -3.59 11.71 7.03
CA HIS A 212 -3.70 12.81 6.08
C HIS A 212 -2.32 13.42 5.85
N SER A 213 -1.88 13.49 4.60
CA SER A 213 -0.60 14.06 4.19
C SER A 213 -0.73 14.91 2.94
N LEU A 214 0.17 15.89 2.78
CA LEU A 214 0.27 16.72 1.59
C LEU A 214 1.74 16.85 1.16
N THR A 215 2.05 16.61 -0.12
CA THR A 215 3.39 16.92 -0.65
C THR A 215 3.66 18.41 -0.58
N THR A 216 4.91 18.78 -0.27
CA THR A 216 5.28 20.19 -0.12
C THR A 216 6.66 20.48 -0.69
N SER A 217 6.91 21.74 -1.01
CA SER A 217 8.25 22.26 -1.29
C SER A 217 8.89 22.95 -0.07
N ASP A 218 8.19 23.00 1.06
CA ASP A 218 8.69 23.59 2.29
C ASP A 218 9.98 22.90 2.74
N HIS A 219 10.97 23.72 3.08
CA HIS A 219 12.31 23.27 3.47
C HIS A 219 13.01 22.35 2.46
N ALA A 220 12.59 22.28 1.19
CA ALA A 220 13.07 21.29 0.22
C ALA A 220 14.60 21.24 0.12
N GLN A 221 15.27 22.40 0.09
CA GLN A 221 16.74 22.47 0.05
C GLN A 221 17.37 21.87 1.32
N ARG A 222 16.95 22.32 2.51
CA ARG A 222 17.47 21.86 3.79
C ARG A 222 17.20 20.37 4.01
N ILE A 223 16.01 19.90 3.62
CA ILE A 223 15.65 18.48 3.68
C ILE A 223 16.50 17.66 2.71
N SER A 224 16.78 18.16 1.51
CA SER A 224 17.70 17.51 0.56
C SER A 224 19.13 17.42 1.12
N GLU A 225 19.61 18.46 1.80
CA GLU A 225 20.92 18.46 2.46
C GLU A 225 20.98 17.41 3.58
N ILE A 226 19.94 17.32 4.42
CA ILE A 226 19.81 16.25 5.43
C ILE A 226 19.86 14.88 4.76
N ALA A 227 19.08 14.68 3.69
CA ALA A 227 19.04 13.41 2.97
C ALA A 227 20.42 13.00 2.42
N ARG A 228 21.17 13.93 1.82
CA ARG A 228 22.55 13.68 1.33
C ARG A 228 23.49 13.30 2.48
N LYS A 229 23.37 13.97 3.63
CA LYS A 229 24.16 13.63 4.82
C LYS A 229 23.84 12.23 5.33
N LEU A 230 22.56 11.87 5.41
CA LEU A 230 22.14 10.52 5.79
C LEU A 230 22.70 9.45 4.84
N VAL A 231 22.66 9.66 3.52
CA VAL A 231 23.27 8.75 2.55
C VAL A 231 24.78 8.63 2.79
N SER A 232 25.49 9.75 2.95
CA SER A 232 26.95 9.73 3.13
C SER A 232 27.41 9.11 4.45
N ARG A 233 26.67 9.31 5.54
CA ARG A 233 27.04 8.84 6.89
C ARG A 233 26.60 7.41 7.16
N LEU A 234 25.47 6.99 6.58
CA LEU A 234 24.85 5.70 6.87
C LEU A 234 24.93 4.70 5.71
N GLY A 235 25.32 5.14 4.50
CA GLY A 235 25.40 4.27 3.32
C GLY A 235 24.04 3.68 2.91
N ILE A 236 22.94 4.40 3.16
CA ILE A 236 21.59 3.93 2.84
C ILE A 236 21.34 4.02 1.34
N PHE A 237 20.76 2.95 0.77
CA PHE A 237 20.38 2.83 -0.64
C PHE A 237 19.01 2.14 -0.79
N GLY A 238 18.49 2.13 -2.01
CA GLY A 238 17.13 1.71 -2.34
C GLY A 238 16.11 2.79 -2.00
N GLY A 239 14.85 2.40 -1.87
CA GLY A 239 13.77 3.25 -1.36
C GLY A 239 13.80 3.31 0.17
N TRP A 240 13.85 4.51 0.72
CA TRP A 240 13.90 4.75 2.17
C TRP A 240 13.16 6.03 2.54
N PHE A 241 12.96 6.29 3.83
CA PHE A 241 12.47 7.58 4.29
C PHE A 241 13.13 7.99 5.60
N PHE A 242 13.01 9.28 5.89
CA PHE A 242 13.26 9.82 7.22
C PHE A 242 12.14 10.78 7.59
N GLN A 243 12.04 11.09 8.88
CA GLN A 243 11.07 12.05 9.40
C GLN A 243 11.78 13.20 10.06
N VAL A 244 11.24 14.40 9.88
CA VAL A 244 11.73 15.61 10.54
C VAL A 244 10.57 16.37 11.16
N ARG A 245 10.85 17.14 12.21
CA ARG A 245 9.88 18.04 12.82
C ARG A 245 10.54 19.37 13.14
N GLU A 246 9.81 20.44 12.88
CA GLU A 246 10.30 21.80 13.13
C GLU A 246 10.51 22.04 14.63
N ASP A 247 11.68 22.60 14.98
CA ASP A 247 11.94 23.17 16.30
C ASP A 247 11.17 24.49 16.50
N LYS A 248 11.37 25.14 17.66
CA LYS A 248 10.71 26.41 18.00
C LYS A 248 11.04 27.58 17.06
N LEU A 249 12.08 27.45 16.23
CA LEU A 249 12.52 28.43 15.23
C LEU A 249 12.06 28.04 13.82
N GLY A 250 11.27 26.98 13.67
CA GLY A 250 10.83 26.48 12.38
C GLY A 250 11.92 25.70 11.63
N VAL A 251 12.98 25.25 12.31
CA VAL A 251 14.07 24.47 11.68
C VAL A 251 13.78 22.97 11.79
N PRO A 252 13.75 22.22 10.68
CA PRO A 252 13.54 20.77 10.73
C PRO A 252 14.66 20.03 11.48
N LYS A 253 14.26 19.17 12.43
CA LYS A 253 15.12 18.27 13.22
C LYS A 253 14.72 16.82 13.03
N LEU A 254 15.68 15.91 13.01
CA LEU A 254 15.50 14.48 12.74
C LEU A 254 14.70 13.76 13.84
N LEU A 255 13.65 13.05 13.44
CA LEU A 255 12.85 12.19 14.31
C LEU A 255 13.24 10.71 14.22
N GLU A 256 13.38 10.22 12.99
CA GLU A 256 13.76 8.84 12.68
C GLU A 256 14.25 8.70 11.23
N VAL A 257 14.98 7.62 10.97
CA VAL A 257 15.43 7.18 9.65
C VAL A 257 15.06 5.71 9.54
N ALA A 258 14.55 5.27 8.41
CA ALA A 258 14.25 3.87 8.18
C ALA A 258 14.63 3.47 6.75
N PRO A 259 15.47 2.43 6.58
CA PRO A 259 16.05 2.04 5.31
C PRO A 259 15.09 1.16 4.50
N ARG A 260 13.86 1.65 4.33
CA ARG A 260 12.76 0.96 3.65
C ARG A 260 11.70 1.95 3.22
N ILE A 261 10.86 1.56 2.27
CA ILE A 261 9.78 2.39 1.76
C ILE A 261 8.71 2.64 2.84
N ALA A 262 8.17 3.86 2.90
CA ALA A 262 7.05 4.18 3.78
C ALA A 262 5.73 3.58 3.26
N GLY A 263 4.82 3.17 4.15
CA GLY A 263 3.48 2.72 3.74
C GLY A 263 2.66 3.82 3.03
N THR A 264 3.03 5.09 3.20
CA THR A 264 2.40 6.26 2.53
C THR A 264 3.24 6.80 1.37
N SER A 265 4.20 6.01 0.88
CA SER A 265 5.06 6.36 -0.26
C SER A 265 4.33 6.39 -1.61
N VAL A 266 3.05 6.01 -1.63
CA VAL A 266 2.14 6.16 -2.79
C VAL A 266 2.20 7.56 -3.40
N SER A 267 2.40 8.59 -2.59
CA SER A 267 2.66 9.97 -3.04
C SER A 267 3.79 10.09 -4.06
N ALA A 268 4.94 9.44 -3.81
CA ALA A 268 6.07 9.44 -4.73
C ALA A 268 5.68 8.80 -6.07
N ARG A 269 4.91 7.71 -6.03
CA ARG A 269 4.40 7.01 -7.21
C ARG A 269 3.44 7.88 -8.02
N PHE A 270 2.52 8.59 -7.37
CA PHE A 270 1.66 9.57 -8.05
C PHE A 270 2.46 10.77 -8.61
N GLY A 271 3.57 11.13 -7.99
CA GLY A 271 4.55 12.08 -8.53
C GLY A 271 5.40 11.53 -9.69
N GLY A 272 5.18 10.28 -10.14
CA GLY A 272 5.92 9.64 -11.23
C GLY A 272 7.12 8.78 -10.80
N VAL A 273 7.35 8.62 -9.50
CA VAL A 273 8.55 7.96 -8.96
C VAL A 273 8.19 6.67 -8.24
N ASN A 274 8.43 5.53 -8.89
CA ASN A 274 8.18 4.22 -8.32
C ASN A 274 9.41 3.71 -7.52
N LEU A 275 9.42 3.98 -6.21
CA LEU A 275 10.54 3.64 -5.33
C LEU A 275 10.85 2.14 -5.27
N ALA A 276 9.83 1.28 -5.30
CA ALA A 276 10.03 -0.17 -5.25
C ALA A 276 10.67 -0.68 -6.56
N ALA A 277 10.17 -0.22 -7.71
CA ALA A 277 10.74 -0.59 -8.99
C ALA A 277 12.19 -0.10 -9.13
N LEU A 278 12.48 1.14 -8.71
CA LEU A 278 13.84 1.69 -8.71
C LEU A 278 14.78 0.86 -7.83
N THR A 279 14.31 0.40 -6.67
CA THR A 279 15.09 -0.46 -5.76
C THR A 279 15.49 -1.78 -6.42
N ILE A 280 14.56 -2.40 -7.15
CA ILE A 280 14.82 -3.66 -7.87
C ILE A 280 15.75 -3.42 -9.05
N TYR A 281 15.52 -2.38 -9.86
CA TYR A 281 16.39 -2.08 -11.02
C TYR A 281 17.83 -1.76 -10.59
N ASP A 282 18.03 -1.00 -9.52
CA ASP A 282 19.36 -0.72 -8.97
C ASP A 282 20.02 -2.00 -8.44
N ALA A 283 19.27 -2.91 -7.79
CA ALA A 283 19.76 -4.23 -7.39
C ALA A 283 20.14 -5.12 -8.59
N MET A 284 19.46 -4.98 -9.73
CA MET A 284 19.81 -5.65 -10.99
C MET A 284 21.06 -5.05 -11.66
N GLY A 285 21.66 -4.00 -11.10
CA GLY A 285 22.79 -3.28 -11.71
C GLY A 285 22.39 -2.45 -12.93
N ILE A 286 21.10 -2.15 -13.10
CA ILE A 286 20.60 -1.30 -14.19
C ILE A 286 20.75 0.16 -13.76
N PRO A 287 21.39 1.02 -14.57
CA PRO A 287 21.41 2.46 -14.31
C PRO A 287 19.99 3.02 -14.24
N VAL A 288 19.67 3.70 -13.14
CA VAL A 288 18.36 4.29 -12.89
C VAL A 288 18.41 5.81 -12.88
N SER A 289 17.32 6.44 -13.31
CA SER A 289 17.10 7.88 -13.26
C SER A 289 15.67 8.17 -12.86
N VAL A 290 15.40 9.36 -12.33
CA VAL A 290 14.08 9.74 -11.84
C VAL A 290 13.51 10.89 -12.67
N ILE A 291 12.24 10.75 -13.08
CA ILE A 291 11.43 11.84 -13.61
C ILE A 291 10.38 12.14 -12.55
N LYS A 292 10.42 13.35 -12.00
CA LYS A 292 9.49 13.83 -10.99
C LYS A 292 8.54 14.84 -11.62
N ASN A 293 7.25 14.58 -11.51
CA ASN A 293 6.21 15.54 -11.87
C ASN A 293 5.94 16.47 -10.69
N ASP A 294 5.77 17.76 -10.97
CA ASP A 294 5.42 18.76 -9.97
C ASP A 294 3.91 18.72 -9.70
N LEU A 295 3.51 17.77 -8.87
CA LEU A 295 2.11 17.54 -8.49
C LEU A 295 1.96 17.77 -6.99
N ASN A 296 0.92 18.52 -6.63
CA ASN A 296 0.49 18.62 -5.24
C ASN A 296 -0.39 17.41 -4.89
N VAL A 297 0.24 16.36 -4.38
CA VAL A 297 -0.42 15.11 -4.02
C VAL A 297 -0.88 15.14 -2.57
N GLU A 298 -2.20 15.16 -2.39
CA GLU A 298 -2.87 14.98 -1.10
C GLU A 298 -3.25 13.51 -0.90
N ILE A 299 -2.99 12.98 0.29
CA ILE A 299 -3.32 11.60 0.66
C ILE A 299 -4.23 11.65 1.87
N GLU A 300 -5.42 11.06 1.73
CA GLU A 300 -6.35 10.80 2.81
C GLU A 300 -6.57 9.29 2.93
N ARG A 301 -6.49 8.76 4.15
CA ARG A 301 -6.57 7.32 4.42
C ARG A 301 -7.76 6.99 5.30
N SER A 302 -8.36 5.85 5.00
CA SER A 302 -9.46 5.28 5.76
C SER A 302 -9.29 3.76 5.86
N ILE A 303 -10.05 3.15 6.77
CA ILE A 303 -10.21 1.69 6.78
C ILE A 303 -11.25 1.37 5.72
N ALA A 304 -10.87 0.59 4.71
CA ALA A 304 -11.74 0.17 3.62
C ALA A 304 -11.97 -1.34 3.65
N ASN A 305 -13.18 -1.77 3.26
CA ASN A 305 -13.50 -3.18 3.11
C ASN A 305 -13.02 -3.69 1.75
N ARG A 306 -12.56 -4.93 1.74
CA ARG A 306 -12.28 -5.68 0.52
C ARG A 306 -13.14 -6.93 0.53
N VAL A 307 -14.17 -6.92 -0.30
CA VAL A 307 -15.11 -8.03 -0.43
C VAL A 307 -14.68 -8.86 -1.63
N VAL A 308 -14.61 -10.18 -1.43
CA VAL A 308 -14.33 -11.14 -2.50
C VAL A 308 -15.37 -12.25 -2.39
N ALA A 309 -16.36 -12.22 -3.27
CA ALA A 309 -17.24 -13.36 -3.47
C ALA A 309 -16.39 -14.51 -4.04
N ARG A 310 -16.31 -15.62 -3.29
CA ARG A 310 -15.53 -16.81 -3.71
C ARG A 310 -16.34 -17.79 -4.56
N GLU A 311 -17.61 -17.47 -4.82
CA GLU A 311 -18.43 -18.24 -5.73
C GLU A 311 -18.06 -17.94 -7.18
N GLU A 312 -18.04 -18.98 -8.01
CA GLU A 312 -17.88 -18.81 -9.45
C GLU A 312 -19.24 -18.85 -10.14
N PHE A 313 -19.41 -17.93 -11.09
CA PHE A 313 -20.60 -17.83 -11.93
C PHE A 313 -20.21 -18.11 -13.38
N ASP A 314 -21.03 -18.90 -14.04
CA ASP A 314 -20.87 -19.34 -15.42
C ASP A 314 -21.33 -18.27 -16.41
N SER A 315 -22.27 -17.41 -16.02
CA SER A 315 -22.79 -16.32 -16.85
C SER A 315 -23.21 -15.08 -16.06
N LEU A 316 -23.24 -13.95 -16.75
CA LEU A 316 -23.68 -12.66 -16.22
C LEU A 316 -24.93 -12.19 -16.96
N VAL A 317 -25.93 -11.74 -16.21
CA VAL A 317 -27.10 -11.04 -16.74
C VAL A 317 -27.20 -9.69 -16.06
N ILE A 318 -27.38 -8.64 -16.83
CA ILE A 318 -27.48 -7.28 -16.31
C ILE A 318 -28.71 -6.57 -16.87
N ASP A 319 -29.29 -5.69 -16.08
CA ASP A 319 -30.19 -4.66 -16.58
C ASP A 319 -29.43 -3.48 -17.22
N LEU A 320 -30.15 -2.71 -18.05
CA LEU A 320 -29.64 -1.48 -18.66
C LEU A 320 -29.88 -0.25 -17.78
N ASP A 321 -31.14 0.01 -17.43
CA ASP A 321 -31.60 1.24 -16.80
C ASP A 321 -31.29 1.23 -15.30
N ASP A 322 -30.82 2.36 -14.78
CA ASP A 322 -30.38 2.54 -13.39
C ASP A 322 -29.29 1.53 -12.92
N THR A 323 -28.80 0.68 -13.83
CA THR A 323 -27.82 -0.40 -13.60
C THR A 323 -26.55 -0.19 -14.42
N LEU A 324 -26.58 -0.44 -15.74
CA LEU A 324 -25.45 -0.15 -16.63
C LEU A 324 -25.39 1.33 -17.00
N ILE A 325 -26.56 1.95 -17.19
CA ILE A 325 -26.75 3.38 -17.38
C ILE A 325 -27.35 3.94 -16.10
N THR A 326 -26.66 4.86 -15.45
CA THR A 326 -27.07 5.44 -14.17
C THR A 326 -28.24 6.43 -14.33
N PRO A 327 -28.95 6.78 -13.23
CA PRO A 327 -30.07 7.73 -13.29
C PRO A 327 -29.71 9.12 -13.87
N ASP A 328 -28.43 9.51 -13.80
CA ASP A 328 -27.90 10.74 -14.40
C ASP A 328 -27.42 10.56 -15.85
N ASN A 329 -27.83 9.47 -16.51
CA ASN A 329 -27.55 9.13 -17.90
C ASN A 329 -26.04 9.04 -18.21
N ARG A 330 -25.31 8.31 -17.34
CA ARG A 330 -23.89 7.98 -17.52
C ARG A 330 -23.68 6.48 -17.46
N VAL A 331 -22.54 6.00 -17.93
CA VAL A 331 -22.19 4.58 -17.80
C VAL A 331 -21.69 4.27 -16.38
N CYS A 332 -22.25 3.25 -15.74
CA CYS A 332 -21.75 2.71 -14.48
C CYS A 332 -20.45 1.94 -14.71
N ILE A 333 -19.31 2.57 -14.38
CA ILE A 333 -17.97 2.01 -14.63
C ILE A 333 -17.75 0.67 -13.91
N LYS A 334 -18.35 0.47 -12.73
CA LYS A 334 -18.24 -0.78 -11.97
C LYS A 334 -18.93 -1.94 -12.69
N VAL A 335 -20.18 -1.74 -13.13
CA VAL A 335 -20.91 -2.74 -13.92
C VAL A 335 -20.18 -3.02 -15.23
N LEU A 336 -19.67 -1.98 -15.91
CA LEU A 336 -18.87 -2.15 -17.11
C LEU A 336 -17.61 -2.98 -16.86
N SER A 337 -16.91 -2.76 -15.74
CA SER A 337 -15.72 -3.52 -15.36
C SER A 337 -16.07 -5.00 -15.12
N LEU A 338 -17.20 -5.29 -14.48
CA LEU A 338 -17.71 -6.64 -14.31
C LEU A 338 -18.02 -7.31 -15.67
N ILE A 339 -18.65 -6.59 -16.61
CA ILE A 339 -18.89 -7.10 -17.97
C ILE A 339 -17.56 -7.51 -18.63
N TYR A 340 -16.56 -6.64 -18.62
CA TYR A 340 -15.26 -6.92 -19.22
C TYR A 340 -14.56 -8.12 -18.59
N GLN A 341 -14.68 -8.32 -17.27
CA GLN A 341 -14.14 -9.51 -16.60
C GLN A 341 -14.77 -10.81 -17.11
N TYR A 342 -16.09 -10.82 -17.37
CA TYR A 342 -16.74 -12.00 -17.95
C TYR A 342 -16.30 -12.20 -19.41
N ARG A 343 -16.12 -11.12 -20.17
CA ARG A 343 -15.59 -11.20 -21.54
C ARG A 343 -14.16 -11.72 -21.58
N GLU A 344 -13.28 -11.28 -20.67
CA GLU A 344 -11.89 -11.77 -20.56
C GLU A 344 -11.84 -13.28 -20.30
N THR A 345 -12.78 -13.80 -19.51
CA THR A 345 -12.86 -15.22 -19.14
C THR A 345 -13.73 -16.06 -20.09
N ASN A 346 -14.16 -15.49 -21.23
CA ASN A 346 -15.06 -16.11 -22.21
C ASN A 346 -16.38 -16.64 -21.60
N ARG A 347 -16.86 -15.98 -20.55
CA ARG A 347 -18.14 -16.28 -19.91
C ARG A 347 -19.24 -15.39 -20.53
N PRO A 348 -20.41 -15.95 -20.87
CA PRO A 348 -21.44 -15.20 -21.58
C PRO A 348 -22.05 -14.08 -20.74
N VAL A 349 -22.33 -12.96 -21.40
CA VAL A 349 -22.96 -11.77 -20.83
C VAL A 349 -24.25 -11.46 -21.59
N THR A 350 -25.35 -11.29 -20.86
CA THR A 350 -26.66 -10.93 -21.44
C THR A 350 -27.14 -9.61 -20.87
N LEU A 351 -27.58 -8.70 -21.74
CA LEU A 351 -28.30 -7.50 -21.37
C LEU A 351 -29.81 -7.78 -21.45
N VAL A 352 -30.56 -7.56 -20.37
CA VAL A 352 -32.02 -7.77 -20.34
C VAL A 352 -32.67 -6.52 -19.76
N SER A 353 -33.48 -5.82 -20.53
CA SER A 353 -34.11 -4.58 -20.06
C SER A 353 -35.48 -4.32 -20.68
N ARG A 354 -36.34 -3.60 -19.95
CA ARG A 354 -37.61 -3.02 -20.42
C ARG A 354 -37.42 -1.57 -20.87
N HIS A 355 -36.23 -1.21 -21.31
CA HIS A 355 -35.89 0.14 -21.72
C HIS A 355 -36.92 0.73 -22.67
N ALA A 356 -37.32 1.99 -22.43
CA ALA A 356 -38.41 2.60 -23.19
C ALA A 356 -38.05 2.89 -24.66
N ARG A 357 -36.76 2.91 -25.00
CA ARG A 357 -36.23 3.22 -26.35
C ARG A 357 -35.52 2.01 -26.95
N ASP A 358 -35.05 2.16 -28.18
CA ASP A 358 -34.17 1.16 -28.80
C ASP A 358 -32.87 1.02 -27.99
N ILE A 359 -32.64 -0.18 -27.44
CA ILE A 359 -31.47 -0.46 -26.61
C ILE A 359 -30.17 -0.23 -27.39
N ARG A 360 -30.09 -0.60 -28.66
CA ARG A 360 -28.85 -0.48 -29.45
C ARG A 360 -28.49 0.99 -29.67
N GLN A 361 -29.49 1.82 -29.96
CA GLN A 361 -29.29 3.27 -30.05
C GLN A 361 -28.81 3.86 -28.73
N THR A 362 -29.37 3.42 -27.60
CA THR A 362 -28.92 3.86 -26.27
C THR A 362 -27.48 3.42 -25.99
N LEU A 363 -27.11 2.19 -26.36
CA LEU A 363 -25.73 1.70 -26.24
C LEU A 363 -24.76 2.56 -27.08
N ASP A 364 -25.10 2.83 -28.35
CA ASP A 364 -24.29 3.65 -29.25
C ASP A 364 -24.10 5.08 -28.71
N GLN A 365 -25.16 5.69 -28.17
CA GLN A 365 -25.09 7.02 -27.53
C GLN A 365 -24.10 7.09 -26.37
N HIS A 366 -23.89 5.97 -25.67
CA HIS A 366 -22.98 5.87 -24.53
C HIS A 366 -21.63 5.24 -24.90
N CYS A 367 -21.34 5.08 -26.20
CA CYS A 367 -20.12 4.43 -26.70
C CYS A 367 -19.95 2.98 -26.18
N LEU A 368 -21.05 2.29 -25.91
CA LEU A 368 -21.07 0.90 -25.50
C LEU A 368 -21.30 0.03 -26.74
N SER A 369 -20.33 -0.82 -27.09
CA SER A 369 -20.51 -1.74 -28.20
C SER A 369 -21.52 -2.83 -27.85
N SER A 370 -22.48 -3.11 -28.74
CA SER A 370 -23.37 -4.26 -28.58
C SER A 370 -22.63 -5.60 -28.52
N LEU A 371 -21.37 -5.66 -28.98
CA LEU A 371 -20.51 -6.85 -28.92
C LEU A 371 -20.02 -7.19 -27.50
N LEU A 372 -20.29 -6.32 -26.52
CA LEU A 372 -20.10 -6.63 -25.10
C LEU A 372 -21.08 -7.70 -24.61
N PHE A 373 -22.16 -7.95 -25.37
CA PHE A 373 -23.23 -8.86 -24.99
C PHE A 373 -23.35 -9.98 -26.00
N ASP A 374 -23.41 -11.21 -25.50
CA ASP A 374 -23.74 -12.39 -26.31
C ASP A 374 -25.23 -12.41 -26.67
N SER A 375 -26.06 -11.77 -25.86
CA SER A 375 -27.49 -11.58 -26.09
C SER A 375 -27.98 -10.24 -25.55
N ILE A 376 -28.87 -9.59 -26.30
CA ILE A 376 -29.59 -8.37 -25.87
C ILE A 376 -31.08 -8.69 -25.96
N VAL A 377 -31.75 -8.70 -24.82
CA VAL A 377 -33.17 -9.02 -24.67
C VAL A 377 -33.91 -7.73 -24.32
N HIS A 378 -34.71 -7.24 -25.26
CA HIS A 378 -35.55 -6.05 -25.08
C HIS A 378 -36.98 -6.51 -24.79
N LEU A 379 -37.43 -6.28 -23.57
CA LEU A 379 -38.73 -6.73 -23.05
C LEU A 379 -39.81 -5.67 -23.20
N GLN A 380 -41.05 -6.12 -23.33
CA GLN A 380 -42.23 -5.26 -23.21
C GLN A 380 -42.60 -5.04 -21.74
N SER A 381 -43.37 -3.98 -21.48
CA SER A 381 -43.88 -3.68 -20.15
C SER A 381 -44.73 -4.83 -19.61
N GLY A 382 -44.38 -5.35 -18.43
CA GLY A 382 -45.12 -6.41 -17.75
C GLY A 382 -44.61 -7.84 -18.00
N GLU A 383 -43.70 -8.04 -18.94
CA GLU A 383 -43.02 -9.33 -19.13
C GLU A 383 -42.00 -9.55 -17.97
N PRO A 384 -42.07 -10.69 -17.25
CA PRO A 384 -41.13 -10.99 -16.18
C PRO A 384 -39.74 -11.32 -16.74
N LYS A 385 -38.68 -10.72 -16.19
CA LYS A 385 -37.31 -10.95 -16.69
C LYS A 385 -36.89 -12.41 -16.63
N SER A 386 -37.36 -13.14 -15.61
CA SER A 386 -37.02 -14.55 -15.44
C SER A 386 -37.44 -15.44 -16.62
N ASP A 387 -38.51 -15.10 -17.35
CA ASP A 387 -38.98 -15.91 -18.48
C ASP A 387 -38.11 -15.76 -19.72
N HIS A 388 -37.38 -14.64 -19.83
CA HIS A 388 -36.66 -14.27 -21.05
C HIS A 388 -35.14 -14.21 -20.89
N MET A 389 -34.63 -14.16 -19.65
CA MET A 389 -33.18 -14.17 -19.42
C MET A 389 -32.60 -15.58 -19.64
N PRO A 390 -31.59 -15.74 -20.52
CA PRO A 390 -30.90 -17.01 -20.66
C PRO A 390 -30.09 -17.30 -19.38
N VAL A 391 -30.39 -18.42 -18.74
CA VAL A 391 -29.63 -18.91 -17.58
C VAL A 391 -28.71 -20.02 -18.05
N LYS A 392 -27.40 -19.85 -17.86
CA LYS A 392 -26.40 -20.88 -18.18
C LYS A 392 -25.61 -21.19 -16.92
N GLY A 393 -25.78 -22.40 -16.38
CA GLY A 393 -25.14 -22.78 -15.11
C GLY A 393 -25.55 -21.87 -13.95
N ARG A 394 -24.60 -21.55 -13.06
CA ARG A 394 -24.81 -20.58 -11.97
C ARG A 394 -24.67 -19.16 -12.52
N THR A 395 -25.74 -18.38 -12.47
CA THR A 395 -25.81 -17.05 -13.10
C THR A 395 -25.80 -15.94 -12.06
N LEU A 396 -25.04 -14.88 -12.31
CA LEU A 396 -25.13 -13.64 -11.55
C LEU A 396 -26.07 -12.67 -12.28
N PHE A 397 -27.09 -12.18 -11.58
CA PHE A 397 -28.03 -11.19 -12.09
C PHE A 397 -27.85 -9.86 -11.36
N VAL A 398 -27.61 -8.78 -12.11
CA VAL A 398 -27.42 -7.42 -11.58
C VAL A 398 -28.55 -6.52 -12.08
N ASP A 399 -29.28 -5.93 -11.15
CA ASP A 399 -30.43 -5.07 -11.42
C ASP A 399 -30.64 -4.19 -10.19
N ASP A 400 -30.87 -2.88 -10.32
CA ASP A 400 -31.16 -1.99 -9.18
C ASP A 400 -32.56 -2.25 -8.60
N ALA A 401 -33.50 -2.69 -9.43
CA ALA A 401 -34.90 -2.81 -9.06
C ALA A 401 -35.13 -4.03 -8.16
N PHE A 402 -35.43 -3.77 -6.89
CA PHE A 402 -35.71 -4.83 -5.91
C PHE A 402 -36.84 -5.77 -6.35
N ALA A 403 -37.89 -5.25 -7.00
CA ALA A 403 -39.01 -6.05 -7.49
C ALA A 403 -38.56 -7.09 -8.54
N GLU A 404 -37.68 -6.69 -9.46
CA GLU A 404 -37.14 -7.57 -10.49
C GLU A 404 -36.17 -8.60 -9.90
N ARG A 405 -35.29 -8.17 -8.98
CA ARG A 405 -34.43 -9.09 -8.24
C ARG A 405 -35.24 -10.13 -7.47
N LEU A 406 -36.31 -9.71 -6.79
CA LEU A 406 -37.19 -10.59 -6.03
C LEU A 406 -37.90 -11.59 -6.95
N GLU A 407 -38.41 -11.13 -8.09
CA GLU A 407 -39.03 -11.96 -9.11
C GLU A 407 -38.06 -13.05 -9.59
N VAL A 408 -36.89 -12.65 -10.09
CA VAL A 408 -35.88 -13.58 -10.60
C VAL A 408 -35.41 -14.57 -9.54
N SER A 409 -35.17 -14.12 -8.29
CA SER A 409 -34.71 -14.99 -7.21
C SER A 409 -35.71 -16.08 -6.81
N LYS A 410 -37.02 -15.82 -6.97
CA LYS A 410 -38.08 -16.80 -6.71
C LYS A 410 -38.29 -17.74 -7.89
N SER A 411 -38.07 -17.25 -9.10
CA SER A 411 -38.34 -17.97 -10.34
C SER A 411 -37.16 -18.86 -10.79
N LYS A 412 -35.92 -18.57 -10.38
CA LYS A 412 -34.71 -19.27 -10.84
C LYS A 412 -33.75 -19.61 -9.70
N GLU A 413 -33.71 -20.88 -9.28
CA GLU A 413 -32.85 -21.35 -8.18
C GLU A 413 -31.33 -21.20 -8.44
N ASN A 414 -30.90 -21.22 -9.71
CA ASN A 414 -29.48 -21.11 -10.10
C ASN A 414 -29.02 -19.66 -10.34
N VAL A 415 -29.85 -18.66 -10.01
CA VAL A 415 -29.53 -17.25 -10.21
C VAL A 415 -29.31 -16.59 -8.86
N VAL A 416 -28.13 -16.01 -8.67
CA VAL A 416 -27.84 -15.10 -7.56
C VAL A 416 -28.14 -13.68 -8.03
N VAL A 417 -29.02 -13.00 -7.30
CA VAL A 417 -29.44 -11.63 -7.62
C VAL A 417 -28.70 -10.64 -6.72
N ILE A 418 -28.18 -9.56 -7.29
CA ILE A 418 -27.49 -8.51 -6.54
C ILE A 418 -27.88 -7.12 -7.04
N ASP A 419 -27.75 -6.15 -6.14
CA ASP A 419 -27.84 -4.73 -6.44
C ASP A 419 -26.50 -4.20 -6.99
N VAL A 420 -26.54 -3.02 -7.60
CA VAL A 420 -25.38 -2.30 -8.14
C VAL A 420 -24.35 -2.00 -7.05
N ASP A 421 -24.77 -1.77 -5.80
CA ASP A 421 -23.84 -1.50 -4.68
C ASP A 421 -22.98 -2.71 -4.29
N ALA A 422 -23.46 -3.93 -4.57
CA ALA A 422 -22.74 -5.17 -4.28
C ALA A 422 -21.76 -5.59 -5.38
N VAL A 423 -21.81 -4.96 -6.56
CA VAL A 423 -20.99 -5.32 -7.74
C VAL A 423 -19.49 -5.37 -7.43
N ASP A 424 -18.99 -4.46 -6.59
CA ASP A 424 -17.58 -4.42 -6.20
C ASP A 424 -17.07 -5.74 -5.59
N GLY A 425 -17.94 -6.51 -4.94
CA GLY A 425 -17.59 -7.80 -4.34
C GLY A 425 -17.39 -8.93 -5.36
N PHE A 426 -17.85 -8.75 -6.60
CA PHE A 426 -17.78 -9.74 -7.68
C PHE A 426 -16.73 -9.37 -8.75
N ILE A 427 -16.12 -8.19 -8.65
CA ILE A 427 -14.98 -7.79 -9.46
C ILE A 427 -13.69 -8.36 -8.84
N ASP A 428 -12.96 -9.16 -9.60
CA ASP A 428 -11.67 -9.71 -9.24
C ASP A 428 -10.54 -8.73 -9.61
N TYR A 429 -10.25 -7.77 -8.73
CA TYR A 429 -9.16 -6.81 -8.99
C TYR A 429 -7.74 -7.41 -8.87
N ARG A 430 -7.62 -8.72 -8.66
CA ARG A 430 -6.32 -9.42 -8.81
C ARG A 430 -6.01 -9.68 -10.29
N ARG A 431 -7.02 -9.63 -11.16
CA ARG A 431 -6.92 -9.83 -12.61
C ARG A 431 -7.12 -8.51 -13.35
N GLY A 432 -6.50 -8.39 -14.53
CA GLY A 432 -6.87 -7.41 -15.56
C GLY A 432 -6.82 -5.91 -15.22
N SER A 433 -6.50 -5.53 -13.99
CA SER A 433 -6.31 -4.11 -13.62
C SER A 433 -4.95 -3.68 -14.16
N ILE A 434 -4.84 -2.49 -14.75
CA ILE A 434 -3.60 -1.92 -15.32
C ILE A 434 -2.79 -1.21 -14.26
#